data_AF-A0AAV0JTG3-F1
#
_entry.id   AF-A0AAV0JTG3-F1
#
_cell.length_a   1.000
_cell.length_b   1.000
_cell.length_c   1.000
_cell.angle_alpha   90.00
_cell.angle_beta   90.00
_cell.angle_gamma   90.00
#
_symmetry.space_group_name_H-M   'P 1'
#
loop_
_entity.id
_entity.type
_entity.pdbx_description
1 polymer ?
#
loop_
_entity_poly.entity_id
_entity_poly.type
_entity_poly.pdbx_seq_one_letter_code
_entity_poly.pdbx_strand_id
1 'polypeptide(L)'
;MSELQGLVMEIVITFGLVYTVYATAADPKKGSLGTIAPIAIGFVVGANILAAGPFSGGSMNPARSFGPAVVAGNFAGNWVYWAGPLIGGGLAGLVYGDIFIGCHTPVATSDSYA
;
A
#
# COMPACT_ATOMS: atom_id res chain seq x y z
N MET A 1 -1.85 20.90 -10.96
CA MET A 1 -2.90 20.05 -10.39
C MET A 1 -3.22 20.55 -8.99
N SER A 2 -4.48 20.50 -8.54
CA SER A 2 -4.80 20.91 -7.16
C SER A 2 -4.27 19.90 -6.14
N GLU A 3 -3.96 20.33 -4.92
CA GLU A 3 -3.51 19.43 -3.84
C GLU A 3 -4.54 18.34 -3.54
N LEU A 4 -5.83 18.67 -3.64
CA LEU A 4 -6.92 17.69 -3.47
C LEU A 4 -6.91 16.60 -4.54
N GLN A 5 -6.68 16.95 -5.81
CA GLN A 5 -6.52 15.96 -6.88
C GLN A 5 -5.30 15.07 -6.65
N GLY A 6 -4.19 15.65 -6.17
CA GLY A 6 -2.99 14.90 -5.79
C GLY A 6 -3.26 13.93 -4.65
N LEU A 7 -4.01 14.38 -3.64
CA LEU A 7 -4.43 13.56 -2.51
C LEU A 7 -5.27 12.36 -2.95
N VAL A 8 -6.31 12.59 -3.76
CA VAL A 8 -7.15 11.51 -4.28
C VAL A 8 -6.34 10.53 -5.11
N MET A 9 -5.43 11.01 -5.95
CA MET A 9 -4.54 10.15 -6.72
C MET A 9 -3.70 9.25 -5.81
N GLU A 10 -2.99 9.83 -4.83
CA GLU A 10 -2.16 9.08 -3.88
C GLU A 10 -2.97 8.07 -3.06
N ILE A 11 -4.20 8.39 -2.66
CA ILE A 11 -5.10 7.44 -1.99
C ILE A 11 -5.34 6.22 -2.87
N VAL A 12 -5.72 6.43 -4.14
CA VAL A 12 -6.09 5.34 -5.06
C VAL A 12 -4.88 4.45 -5.36
N ILE A 13 -3.74 5.03 -5.70
CA ILE A 13 -2.55 4.24 -6.06
C ILE A 13 -1.96 3.52 -4.85
N THR A 14 -1.98 4.11 -3.65
CA THR A 14 -1.53 3.42 -2.44
C THR A 14 -2.51 2.33 -2.01
N PHE A 15 -3.82 2.55 -2.17
CA PHE A 15 -4.81 1.49 -1.95
C PHE A 15 -4.49 0.27 -2.82
N GLY A 16 -4.28 0.47 -4.13
CA GLY A 16 -3.95 -0.62 -5.05
C GLY A 16 -2.65 -1.34 -4.69
N LEU A 17 -1.62 -0.58 -4.28
CA LEU A 17 -0.36 -1.14 -3.79
C LEU A 17 -0.55 -2.01 -2.54
N VAL A 18 -1.17 -1.45 -1.49
CA VAL A 18 -1.32 -2.15 -0.21
C VAL A 18 -2.29 -3.32 -0.34
N TYR A 19 -3.35 -3.20 -1.14
CA TYR A 19 -4.23 -4.33 -1.47
C TYR A 19 -3.46 -5.48 -2.12
N THR A 20 -2.54 -5.17 -3.05
CA THR A 20 -1.68 -6.17 -3.70
C THR A 20 -0.76 -6.85 -2.68
N VAL A 21 -0.19 -6.08 -1.74
CA VAL A 21 0.60 -6.64 -0.63
C VAL A 21 -0.25 -7.59 0.20
N TYR A 22 -1.47 -7.22 0.56
CA TYR A 22 -2.36 -8.09 1.31
C TYR A 22 -2.66 -9.39 0.54
N ALA A 23 -3.06 -9.28 -0.72
CA ALA A 23 -3.46 -10.42 -1.54
C ALA A 23 -2.31 -11.40 -1.84
N THR A 24 -1.10 -10.89 -2.02
CA THR A 24 0.04 -11.72 -2.46
C THR A 24 0.97 -12.11 -1.33
N ALA A 25 1.12 -11.27 -0.29
CA ALA A 25 2.10 -11.49 0.77
C ALA A 25 1.47 -11.75 2.14
N ALA A 26 0.38 -11.06 2.51
CA ALA A 26 -0.17 -11.15 3.86
C ALA A 26 -1.23 -12.24 4.04
N ASP A 27 -2.07 -12.52 3.03
CA ASP A 27 -3.15 -13.49 3.15
C ASP A 27 -2.60 -14.91 3.41
N PRO A 28 -3.00 -15.59 4.51
CA PRO A 28 -2.64 -16.99 4.76
C PRO A 28 -3.09 -17.94 3.63
N LYS A 29 -4.14 -17.56 2.87
CA LYS A 29 -4.72 -18.32 1.75
C LYS A 29 -4.05 -18.00 0.41
N LYS A 30 -2.97 -17.22 0.38
CA LYS A 30 -2.27 -16.77 -0.84
C LYS A 30 -1.79 -17.90 -1.77
N GLY A 31 -1.56 -19.11 -1.25
CA GLY A 31 -1.09 -20.24 -2.07
C GLY A 31 0.18 -19.90 -2.87
N SER A 32 0.18 -20.21 -4.16
CA SER A 32 1.29 -19.93 -5.08
C SER A 32 1.53 -18.44 -5.36
N LEU A 33 0.57 -17.55 -5.04
CA LEU A 33 0.75 -16.09 -5.20
C LEU A 33 1.86 -15.56 -4.29
N GLY A 34 2.13 -16.21 -3.17
CA GLY A 34 3.23 -15.87 -2.27
C GLY A 34 4.60 -15.89 -2.95
N THR A 35 4.80 -16.80 -3.91
CA THR A 35 6.07 -16.93 -4.64
C THR A 35 6.33 -15.74 -5.57
N ILE A 36 5.28 -15.19 -6.17
CA ILE A 36 5.37 -14.06 -7.10
C ILE A 36 5.09 -12.71 -6.43
N ALA A 37 4.88 -12.67 -5.12
CA ALA A 37 4.52 -11.45 -4.40
C ALA A 37 5.51 -10.29 -4.64
N PRO A 38 6.86 -10.48 -4.55
CA PRO A 38 7.79 -9.37 -4.73
C PRO A 38 7.72 -8.76 -6.14
N ILE A 39 7.60 -9.60 -7.17
CA ILE A 39 7.55 -9.12 -8.56
C ILE A 39 6.19 -8.48 -8.88
N ALA A 40 5.08 -9.03 -8.35
CA ALA A 40 3.76 -8.44 -8.50
C ALA A 40 3.66 -7.05 -7.85
N ILE A 41 4.16 -6.92 -6.61
CA ILE A 41 4.21 -5.64 -5.89
C ILE A 41 5.05 -4.62 -6.68
N GLY A 42 6.23 -5.03 -7.16
CA GLY A 42 7.11 -4.18 -7.97
C GLY A 42 6.44 -3.68 -9.25
N PHE A 43 5.74 -4.57 -9.98
CA PHE A 43 5.02 -4.18 -11.19
C PHE A 43 3.84 -3.23 -10.92
N VAL A 44 3.11 -3.43 -9.82
CA VAL A 44 2.03 -2.51 -9.44
C VAL A 44 2.58 -1.11 -9.13
N VAL A 45 3.69 -1.01 -8.41
CA VAL A 45 4.36 0.28 -8.18
C VAL A 45 4.76 0.93 -9.51
N GLY A 46 5.39 0.17 -10.42
CA GLY A 46 5.80 0.67 -11.73
C GLY A 46 4.62 1.16 -12.58
N ALA A 47 3.55 0.38 -12.65
CA ALA A 47 2.33 0.75 -13.37
C ALA A 47 1.67 2.00 -12.78
N ASN A 48 1.60 2.09 -11.45
CA ASN A 48 1.07 3.26 -10.76
C ASN A 48 1.91 4.51 -11.01
N ILE A 49 3.24 4.40 -11.08
CA ILE A 49 4.10 5.53 -11.43
C ILE A 49 3.87 5.98 -12.88
N LEU A 50 3.69 5.04 -13.82
CA LEU A 50 3.38 5.38 -15.22
C LEU A 50 2.04 6.12 -15.33
N ALA A 51 1.04 5.74 -14.53
CA ALA A 51 -0.27 6.37 -14.51
C ALA A 51 -0.28 7.72 -13.77
N ALA A 52 0.30 7.77 -12.56
CA ALA A 52 0.19 8.92 -11.64
C ALA A 52 1.38 9.88 -11.69
N GLY A 53 2.49 9.49 -12.32
CA GLY A 53 3.73 10.27 -12.39
C GLY A 53 3.53 11.71 -12.88
N PRO A 54 2.84 11.96 -14.02
CA PRO A 54 2.57 13.31 -14.51
C PRO A 54 1.63 14.15 -13.62
N PHE A 55 0.96 13.51 -12.66
CA PHE A 55 -0.09 14.12 -11.85
C PHE A 55 0.40 14.39 -10.43
N SER A 56 0.65 13.33 -9.63
CA SER A 56 1.13 13.42 -8.24
C SER A 56 2.62 13.09 -8.09
N GLY A 57 3.30 12.65 -9.14
CA GLY A 57 4.65 12.08 -9.04
C GLY A 57 4.68 10.62 -8.56
N GLY A 58 3.51 10.02 -8.30
CA GLY A 58 3.34 8.60 -7.98
C GLY A 58 4.15 8.16 -6.77
N SER A 59 3.97 8.82 -5.61
CA SER A 59 4.81 8.57 -4.45
C SER A 59 4.51 7.22 -3.79
N MET A 60 3.24 7.00 -3.45
CA MET A 60 2.72 5.85 -2.69
C MET A 60 3.34 5.63 -1.30
N ASN A 61 4.39 6.39 -0.94
CA ASN A 61 5.26 6.10 0.19
C ASN A 61 5.76 7.40 0.83
N PRO A 62 5.32 7.73 2.06
CA PRO A 62 5.73 8.95 2.75
C PRO A 62 7.25 9.07 2.90
N ALA A 63 7.98 7.97 3.16
CA ALA A 63 9.43 8.00 3.30
C ALA A 63 10.13 8.35 1.97
N ARG A 64 9.62 7.86 0.85
CA ARG A 64 10.12 8.17 -0.51
C ARG A 64 9.97 9.64 -0.84
N SER A 65 8.87 10.28 -0.43
CA SER A 65 8.69 11.74 -0.60
C SER A 65 9.48 12.57 0.42
N PHE A 66 9.59 12.09 1.66
CA PHE A 66 10.23 12.82 2.75
C PHE A 66 11.74 13.00 2.55
N GLY A 67 12.45 11.97 2.08
CA GLY A 67 13.91 12.04 1.87
C GLY A 67 14.35 13.22 0.99
N PRO A 68 13.84 13.33 -0.25
CA PRO A 68 14.12 14.48 -1.12
C PRO A 68 13.67 15.83 -0.53
N ALA A 69 12.54 15.87 0.18
CA ALA A 69 12.03 17.09 0.81
C ALA A 69 13.00 17.63 1.88
N VAL A 70 13.57 16.73 2.68
CA VAL A 70 14.61 17.07 3.68
C VAL A 70 15.88 17.56 3.00
N VAL A 71 16.38 16.85 2.00
CA VAL A 71 17.62 17.21 1.28
C VAL A 71 17.48 18.56 0.56
N ALA A 72 16.30 18.83 -0.01
CA ALA A 72 16.02 20.09 -0.69
C ALA A 72 15.59 21.22 0.26
N GLY A 73 15.31 20.94 1.53
CA GLY A 73 14.75 21.89 2.49
C GLY A 73 13.37 22.42 2.09
N ASN A 74 12.61 21.67 1.29
CA ASN A 74 11.32 22.10 0.73
C ASN A 74 10.22 21.10 1.05
N PHE A 75 9.29 21.51 1.90
CA PHE A 75 8.14 20.71 2.33
C PHE A 75 6.80 21.17 1.73
N ALA A 76 6.82 22.08 0.76
CA ALA A 76 5.61 22.57 0.11
C ALA A 76 4.81 21.40 -0.50
N GLY A 77 3.53 21.29 -0.13
CA GLY A 77 2.65 20.20 -0.57
C GLY A 77 3.01 18.80 -0.05
N ASN A 78 4.04 18.65 0.79
CA ASN A 78 4.52 17.33 1.22
C ASN A 78 3.48 16.56 2.05
N TRP A 79 2.57 17.26 2.72
CA TRP A 79 1.49 16.68 3.50
C TRP A 79 0.60 15.73 2.68
N VAL A 80 0.44 15.96 1.37
CA VAL A 80 -0.33 15.10 0.45
C VAL A 80 0.26 13.69 0.41
N TYR A 81 1.59 13.57 0.42
CA TYR A 81 2.31 12.29 0.42
C TYR A 81 2.32 11.59 1.79
N TRP A 82 1.76 12.21 2.82
CA TRP A 82 1.48 11.56 4.10
C TRP A 82 0.01 11.15 4.17
N ALA A 83 -0.88 12.13 4.05
CA ALA A 83 -2.32 11.90 4.16
C ALA A 83 -2.81 10.89 3.12
N GLY A 84 -2.40 11.03 1.86
CA GLY A 84 -2.85 10.16 0.78
C GLY A 84 -2.47 8.69 0.99
N PRO A 85 -1.18 8.37 1.12
CA PRO A 85 -0.73 7.01 1.35
C PRO A 85 -1.25 6.38 2.64
N LEU A 86 -1.34 7.14 3.75
CA LEU A 86 -1.86 6.61 5.02
C LEU A 86 -3.35 6.28 4.92
N ILE A 87 -4.14 7.13 4.28
CA ILE A 87 -5.58 6.86 4.06
C ILE A 87 -5.75 5.68 3.10
N GLY A 88 -5.08 5.69 1.94
CA GLY A 88 -5.18 4.62 0.95
C GLY A 88 -4.75 3.25 1.49
N GLY A 89 -3.62 3.21 2.21
CA GLY A 89 -3.13 2.00 2.84
C GLY A 89 -4.03 1.51 3.98
N GLY A 90 -4.53 2.41 4.82
CA GLY A 90 -5.50 2.07 5.87
C GLY A 90 -6.79 1.49 5.31
N LEU A 91 -7.35 2.11 4.26
CA LEU A 91 -8.54 1.61 3.56
C LEU A 91 -8.30 0.22 2.96
N ALA A 92 -7.15 0.00 2.33
CA ALA A 92 -6.80 -1.32 1.79
C ALA A 92 -6.68 -2.38 2.89
N GLY A 93 -6.08 -2.02 4.04
CA GLY A 93 -5.98 -2.89 5.20
C GLY A 93 -7.35 -3.28 5.78
N LEU A 94 -8.26 -2.32 5.92
CA LEU A 94 -9.63 -2.57 6.38
C LEU A 94 -10.40 -3.44 5.37
N VAL A 95 -10.39 -3.06 4.09
CA VAL A 95 -11.10 -3.80 3.04
C VAL A 95 -10.56 -5.23 2.92
N TYR A 96 -9.24 -5.41 2.86
CA TYR A 96 -8.69 -6.76 2.69
C TYR A 96 -8.79 -7.58 3.96
N GLY A 97 -8.42 -6.99 5.10
CA GLY A 97 -8.41 -7.64 6.40
C GLY A 97 -9.79 -8.11 6.83
N ASP A 98 -10.81 -7.24 6.74
CA ASP A 98 -12.13 -7.55 7.29
C ASP A 98 -12.97 -8.41 6.33
N ILE A 99 -12.81 -8.22 5.01
CA ILE A 99 -13.64 -8.91 4.01
C ILE A 99 -13.03 -10.24 3.55
N PHE A 100 -11.71 -10.28 3.31
CA PHE A 100 -11.07 -11.44 2.68
C PHE A 100 -10.30 -12.33 3.67
N ILE A 101 -9.64 -11.72 4.67
CA ILE A 101 -8.91 -12.48 5.69
C ILE A 101 -9.85 -12.92 6.81
N GLY A 102 -10.72 -12.04 7.31
CA GLY A 102 -11.93 -12.32 8.12
C GLY A 102 -11.79 -13.32 9.28
N CYS A 103 -11.78 -12.79 10.52
CA CYS A 103 -11.80 -13.45 11.84
C CYS A 103 -10.85 -14.65 12.02
N HIS A 104 -9.77 -14.42 12.78
CA HIS A 104 -8.80 -15.41 13.28
C HIS A 104 -9.35 -16.84 13.37
N THR A 105 -8.97 -17.70 12.43
CA THR A 105 -8.94 -19.14 12.71
C THR A 105 -7.97 -19.33 13.88
N PRO A 106 -8.41 -19.84 15.04
CA PRO A 106 -7.51 -20.09 16.16
C PRO A 106 -6.39 -21.00 15.67
N VAL A 107 -5.15 -20.70 16.07
CA VAL A 107 -4.04 -21.64 15.88
C VAL A 107 -4.45 -22.96 16.52
N ALA A 108 -4.47 -24.05 15.75
CA ALA A 108 -4.80 -25.36 16.29
C ALA A 108 -3.83 -25.67 17.44
N THR A 109 -4.35 -25.71 18.67
CA THR A 109 -3.60 -26.22 19.81
C THR A 109 -3.40 -27.71 19.56
N SER A 110 -2.18 -28.12 19.25
CA SER A 110 -1.86 -29.54 19.18
C SER A 110 -2.02 -30.11 20.59
N ASP A 111 -3.03 -30.95 20.81
CA ASP A 111 -3.24 -31.74 22.04
C ASP A 111 -2.11 -32.76 22.31
N SER A 112 -0.92 -32.58 21.72
CA SER A 112 0.20 -33.52 21.71
C SER A 112 1.16 -33.40 22.90
N TYR A 113 0.71 -32.83 24.02
CA TYR A 113 1.47 -32.80 25.28
C TYR A 113 0.81 -33.61 26.41
N ALA A 114 -0.14 -34.50 26.09
CA ALA A 114 -0.66 -35.50 27.02
C ALA A 114 0.04 -36.85 26.85
#